data_AF-Q2PNY1-F1
#
_entry.id   AF-Q2PNY1-F1
#
_cell.length_a   1.000
_cell.length_b   1.000
_cell.length_c   1.000
_cell.angle_alpha   90.00
_cell.angle_beta   90.00
_cell.angle_gamma   90.00
#
_symmetry.space_group_name_H-M   'P 1'
#
loop_
_entity.id
_entity.type
_entity.pdbx_description
1 polymer ?
#
loop_
_entity_poly.entity_id
_entity_poly.type
_entity_poly.pdbx_seq_one_letter_code
_entity_poly.pdbx_strand_id
1 'polypeptide(L)'
;ARGSALSRLYVPKGLWEGEGKFKEILLSEVAKITLGPVTEFEHFMGPVISQASFDKCLSYVEKAKQAGGEVLAGGKGDASSGYYVEPTIILTKDPRSPTMVDEIFGPVLTVYIFEDDQYEETCKLIDQTTTYALTGCIFSDDRAATVKAGALLRHAAGNYYINDKSTGAVVGAQPFGGARGSGTNDKAGSMTFFTRWCQPRSVKESFCPPESFPYPSNQRD
;
A
#
# COMPACT_ATOMS: atom_id res chain seq x y z
N ALA A 1 -7.61 -10.47 -5.42
CA ALA A 1 -6.48 -10.01 -4.57
C ALA A 1 -6.63 -8.51 -4.31
N ARG A 2 -6.22 -8.03 -3.13
CA ARG A 2 -6.34 -6.61 -2.75
C ARG A 2 -5.08 -5.85 -3.21
N GLY A 3 -5.22 -4.80 -4.02
CA GLY A 3 -4.07 -3.94 -4.39
C GLY A 3 -3.50 -3.12 -3.22
N SER A 4 -4.23 -3.04 -2.09
CA SER A 4 -3.81 -2.33 -0.88
C SER A 4 -3.19 -3.22 0.20
N ALA A 5 -3.01 -4.52 -0.07
CA ALA A 5 -2.47 -5.45 0.92
C ALA A 5 -1.04 -5.05 1.32
N LEU A 6 -0.75 -5.09 2.63
CA LEU A 6 0.59 -4.85 3.14
C LEU A 6 1.51 -6.02 2.75
N SER A 7 2.51 -5.76 1.91
CA SER A 7 3.53 -6.74 1.53
C SER A 7 4.90 -6.46 2.14
N ARG A 8 5.10 -5.26 2.70
CA ARG A 8 6.39 -4.79 3.22
C ARG A 8 6.22 -4.12 4.57
N LEU A 9 6.98 -4.55 5.55
CA LEU A 9 7.02 -4.00 6.90
C LEU A 9 8.42 -3.48 7.21
N TYR A 10 8.51 -2.21 7.59
CA TYR A 10 9.74 -1.59 8.06
C TYR A 10 9.58 -1.40 9.57
N VAL A 11 10.49 -1.98 10.36
CA VAL A 11 10.38 -2.01 11.83
C VAL A 11 11.71 -1.58 12.46
N PRO A 12 11.70 -0.68 13.46
CA PRO A 12 12.93 -0.31 14.15
C PRO A 12 13.44 -1.50 14.97
N LYS A 13 14.77 -1.64 15.05
CA LYS A 13 15.44 -2.73 15.74
C LYS A 13 15.05 -2.82 17.20
N GLY A 14 14.95 -1.69 17.90
CA GLY A 14 14.50 -1.63 19.29
C GLY A 14 13.11 -2.23 19.50
N LEU A 15 12.20 -2.12 18.53
CA LEU A 15 10.88 -2.75 18.62
C LEU A 15 10.91 -4.24 18.24
N TRP A 16 11.74 -4.60 17.27
CA TRP A 16 11.86 -5.98 16.79
C TRP A 16 12.58 -6.90 17.79
N GLU A 17 13.68 -6.43 18.37
CA GLU A 17 14.55 -7.20 19.28
C GLU A 17 14.33 -6.86 20.76
N GLY A 18 13.70 -5.70 21.06
CA GLY A 18 13.55 -5.22 22.43
C GLY A 18 12.38 -5.85 23.19
N GLU A 19 12.07 -5.24 24.34
CA GLU A 19 11.14 -5.79 25.34
C GLU A 19 9.69 -5.91 24.84
N GLY A 20 9.35 -5.25 23.74
CA GLY A 20 8.02 -5.24 23.14
C GLY A 20 7.59 -6.57 22.52
N LYS A 21 8.51 -7.54 22.36
CA LYS A 21 8.24 -8.89 21.82
C LYS A 21 7.47 -8.89 20.50
N PHE A 22 7.69 -7.88 19.66
CA PHE A 22 6.88 -7.67 18.45
C PHE A 22 7.01 -8.85 17.49
N LYS A 23 8.24 -9.36 17.31
CA LYS A 23 8.51 -10.55 16.50
C LYS A 23 7.73 -11.75 17.00
N GLU A 24 7.78 -12.05 18.30
CA GLU A 24 7.11 -13.20 18.90
C GLU A 24 5.59 -13.07 18.78
N ILE A 25 5.03 -11.89 19.06
CA ILE A 25 3.60 -11.62 18.90
C ILE A 25 3.19 -11.86 17.45
N LEU A 26 3.90 -11.24 16.49
CA LEU A 26 3.61 -11.41 15.07
C LEU A 26 3.60 -12.88 14.65
N LEU A 27 4.65 -13.64 14.98
CA LEU A 27 4.74 -15.05 14.61
C LEU A 27 3.66 -15.90 15.32
N SER A 28 3.35 -15.59 16.58
CA SER A 28 2.32 -16.30 17.33
C SER A 28 0.91 -16.05 16.80
N GLU A 29 0.59 -14.83 16.36
CA GLU A 29 -0.71 -14.52 15.77
C GLU A 29 -0.83 -15.09 14.35
N VAL A 30 0.25 -15.04 13.57
CA VAL A 30 0.28 -15.67 12.23
C VAL A 30 0.07 -17.18 12.33
N ALA A 31 0.64 -17.84 13.34
CA ALA A 31 0.46 -19.29 13.55
C ALA A 31 -0.99 -19.70 13.88
N LYS A 32 -1.84 -18.76 14.32
CA LYS A 32 -3.27 -19.03 14.57
C LYS A 32 -4.12 -18.95 13.31
N ILE A 33 -3.58 -18.45 12.19
CA ILE A 33 -4.32 -18.29 10.94
C ILE A 33 -4.64 -19.66 10.35
N THR A 34 -5.93 -19.97 10.24
CA THR A 34 -6.46 -21.18 9.63
C THR A 34 -6.78 -20.96 8.14
N LEU A 35 -6.50 -21.98 7.32
CA LEU A 35 -6.76 -21.99 5.89
C LEU A 35 -7.73 -23.10 5.54
N GLY A 36 -8.72 -22.79 4.70
CA GLY A 36 -9.66 -23.79 4.22
C GLY A 36 -10.77 -23.22 3.32
N PRO A 37 -11.80 -24.03 3.03
CA PRO A 37 -12.91 -23.64 2.18
C PRO A 37 -13.67 -22.43 2.73
N VAL A 38 -14.04 -21.48 1.87
CA VAL A 38 -14.77 -20.26 2.29
C VAL A 38 -16.19 -20.53 2.78
N THR A 39 -16.70 -21.75 2.58
CA THR A 39 -17.98 -22.23 3.11
C THR A 39 -17.91 -22.65 4.58
N GLU A 40 -16.70 -22.81 5.12
CA GLU A 40 -16.42 -23.12 6.52
C GLU A 40 -15.93 -21.85 7.22
N PHE A 41 -16.78 -21.26 8.06
CA PHE A 41 -16.55 -19.91 8.61
C PHE A 41 -15.51 -19.81 9.73
N GLU A 42 -14.90 -20.93 10.11
CA GLU A 42 -13.77 -20.98 11.06
C GLU A 42 -12.43 -20.62 10.41
N HIS A 43 -12.32 -20.73 9.08
CA HIS A 43 -11.09 -20.40 8.37
C HIS A 43 -10.95 -18.91 8.14
N PHE A 44 -9.79 -18.35 8.48
CA PHE A 44 -9.50 -16.94 8.25
C PHE A 44 -9.22 -16.65 6.77
N MET A 45 -8.60 -17.60 6.05
CA MET A 45 -8.16 -17.43 4.68
C MET A 45 -8.57 -18.59 3.77
N GLY A 46 -9.02 -18.25 2.56
CA GLY A 46 -9.24 -19.21 1.47
C GLY A 46 -8.05 -19.33 0.52
N PRO A 47 -8.19 -20.08 -0.58
CA PRO A 47 -7.13 -20.23 -1.58
C PRO A 47 -6.89 -18.93 -2.37
N VAL A 48 -5.71 -18.80 -2.96
CA VAL A 48 -5.46 -17.76 -3.97
C VAL A 48 -6.24 -18.06 -5.26
N ILE A 49 -6.38 -17.05 -6.13
CA ILE A 49 -7.38 -17.05 -7.19
C ILE A 49 -7.15 -18.10 -8.30
N SER A 50 -5.90 -18.51 -8.52
CA SER A 50 -5.53 -19.40 -9.62
C SER A 50 -4.16 -20.06 -9.40
N GLN A 51 -3.87 -21.09 -10.19
CA GLN A 51 -2.56 -21.74 -10.23
C GLN A 51 -1.43 -20.74 -10.51
N ALA A 52 -1.61 -19.85 -11.49
CA ALA A 52 -0.61 -18.83 -11.80
C ALA A 52 -0.32 -17.90 -10.60
N SER A 53 -1.34 -17.58 -9.79
CA SER A 53 -1.16 -16.81 -8.55
C SER A 53 -0.40 -17.62 -7.50
N PHE A 54 -0.71 -18.91 -7.37
CA PHE A 54 -0.04 -19.83 -6.44
C PHE A 54 1.44 -19.98 -6.78
N ASP A 55 1.74 -20.33 -8.02
CA ASP A 55 3.11 -20.50 -8.54
C ASP A 55 3.90 -19.21 -8.37
N LYS A 56 3.29 -18.06 -8.68
CA LYS A 56 3.90 -16.75 -8.47
C LYS A 56 4.27 -16.56 -7.01
N CYS A 57 3.35 -16.78 -6.06
CA CYS A 57 3.63 -16.60 -4.63
C CYS A 57 4.81 -17.44 -4.17
N LEU A 58 4.80 -18.75 -4.45
CA LEU A 58 5.88 -19.65 -4.06
C LEU A 58 7.20 -19.30 -4.75
N SER A 59 7.17 -18.86 -6.02
CA SER A 59 8.39 -18.40 -6.71
C SER A 59 9.03 -17.19 -6.04
N TYR A 60 8.24 -16.27 -5.47
CA TYR A 60 8.77 -15.10 -4.76
C TYR A 60 9.35 -15.47 -3.40
N VAL A 61 8.76 -16.45 -2.70
CA VAL A 61 9.34 -17.01 -1.47
C VAL A 61 10.73 -17.60 -1.77
N GLU A 62 10.87 -18.37 -2.84
CA GLU A 62 12.16 -18.94 -3.24
C GLU A 62 13.17 -17.86 -3.69
N LYS A 63 12.74 -16.86 -4.47
CA LYS A 63 13.59 -15.72 -4.83
C LYS A 63 14.08 -14.96 -3.61
N ALA A 64 13.24 -14.78 -2.60
CA ALA A 64 13.64 -14.13 -1.36
C ALA A 64 14.70 -14.94 -0.62
N LYS A 65 14.55 -16.27 -0.51
CA LYS A 65 15.57 -17.16 0.07
C LYS A 65 16.90 -17.06 -0.69
N GLN A 66 16.85 -17.08 -2.02
CA GLN A 66 18.05 -16.94 -2.87
C GLN A 66 18.74 -15.58 -2.71
N ALA A 67 17.97 -14.52 -2.43
CA ALA A 67 18.48 -13.19 -2.10
C ALA A 67 18.97 -13.07 -0.64
N GLY A 68 19.00 -14.16 0.13
CA GLY A 68 19.47 -14.18 1.52
C GLY A 68 18.40 -13.84 2.57
N GLY A 69 17.12 -13.84 2.18
CA GLY A 69 16.00 -13.69 3.10
C GLY A 69 15.74 -14.97 3.91
N GLU A 70 15.35 -14.78 5.17
CA GLU A 70 14.99 -15.85 6.10
C GLU A 70 13.46 -15.99 6.17
N VAL A 71 12.94 -17.20 5.98
CA VAL A 71 11.50 -17.46 6.18
C VAL A 71 11.24 -17.75 7.65
N LEU A 72 10.58 -16.83 8.35
CA LEU A 72 10.27 -16.94 9.78
C LEU A 72 9.00 -17.75 10.05
N ALA A 73 8.04 -17.72 9.13
CA ALA A 73 6.80 -18.48 9.20
C ALA A 73 6.27 -18.78 7.79
N GLY A 74 5.56 -19.89 7.66
CA GLY A 74 4.94 -20.33 6.41
C GLY A 74 5.94 -20.70 5.31
N GLY A 75 5.69 -20.22 4.09
CA GLY A 75 6.56 -20.43 2.94
C GLY A 75 6.26 -21.70 2.14
N LYS A 76 5.15 -22.39 2.45
CA LYS A 76 4.66 -23.54 1.69
C LYS A 76 3.30 -23.27 1.09
N GLY A 77 2.89 -24.16 0.20
CA GLY A 77 1.53 -24.17 -0.34
C GLY A 77 1.13 -25.58 -0.72
N ASP A 78 -0.17 -25.80 -0.76
CA ASP A 78 -0.79 -27.04 -1.25
C ASP A 78 -1.78 -26.68 -2.36
N ALA A 79 -1.64 -27.33 -3.51
CA ALA A 79 -2.50 -27.17 -4.68
C ALA A 79 -3.43 -28.37 -4.92
N SER A 80 -3.43 -29.38 -4.03
CA SER A 80 -4.13 -30.66 -4.20
C SER A 80 -5.66 -30.54 -4.20
N SER A 81 -6.20 -29.65 -3.38
CA SER A 81 -7.64 -29.46 -3.14
C SER A 81 -8.11 -28.02 -3.37
N GLY A 82 -7.20 -27.15 -3.82
CA GLY A 82 -7.37 -25.72 -3.99
C GLY A 82 -6.00 -25.05 -3.93
N TYR A 83 -5.87 -23.81 -4.39
CA TYR A 83 -4.59 -23.12 -4.46
C TYR A 83 -4.23 -22.44 -3.12
N TYR A 84 -3.90 -23.21 -2.09
CA TYR A 84 -3.65 -22.68 -0.75
C TYR A 84 -2.19 -22.30 -0.54
N VAL A 85 -1.93 -21.03 -0.21
CA VAL A 85 -0.58 -20.53 0.13
C VAL A 85 -0.58 -20.14 1.61
N GLU A 86 0.35 -20.69 2.39
CA GLU A 86 0.48 -20.37 3.80
C GLU A 86 0.83 -18.88 4.00
N PRO A 87 0.27 -18.22 5.04
CA PRO A 87 0.75 -16.91 5.48
C PRO A 87 2.25 -16.96 5.73
N THR A 88 3.00 -16.21 4.93
CA THR A 88 4.45 -16.28 4.89
C THR A 88 5.05 -14.99 5.40
N ILE A 89 5.93 -15.10 6.40
CA ILE A 89 6.71 -13.98 6.94
C ILE A 89 8.17 -14.19 6.56
N ILE A 90 8.74 -13.23 5.85
CA ILE A 90 10.13 -13.24 5.40
C ILE A 90 10.86 -12.11 6.10
N LEU A 91 12.03 -12.36 6.65
CA LEU A 91 12.95 -11.34 7.15
C LEU A 91 14.07 -11.14 6.11
N THR A 92 14.29 -9.90 5.69
CA THR A 92 15.37 -9.55 4.76
C THR A 92 16.34 -8.55 5.39
N LYS A 93 17.63 -8.69 5.05
CA LYS A 93 18.67 -7.68 5.31
C LYS A 93 18.87 -6.74 4.11
N ASP A 94 18.37 -7.12 2.93
CA ASP A 94 18.38 -6.29 1.74
C ASP A 94 17.03 -5.56 1.61
N PRO A 95 16.98 -4.22 1.76
CA PRO A 95 15.74 -3.46 1.61
C PRO A 95 15.23 -3.42 0.17
N ARG A 96 16.02 -3.87 -0.81
CA ARG A 96 15.65 -3.99 -2.23
C ARG A 96 15.51 -5.45 -2.68
N SER A 97 15.30 -6.38 -1.74
CA SER A 97 14.99 -7.76 -2.10
C SER A 97 13.76 -7.81 -3.03
N PRO A 98 13.62 -8.84 -3.88
CA PRO A 98 12.52 -8.91 -4.84
C PRO A 98 11.12 -8.74 -4.20
N THR A 99 10.93 -9.26 -2.98
CA THR A 99 9.67 -9.16 -2.23
C THR A 99 9.44 -7.80 -1.56
N MET A 100 10.45 -6.91 -1.54
CA MET A 100 10.35 -5.52 -1.12
C MET A 100 10.08 -4.54 -2.28
N VAL A 101 10.19 -5.01 -3.53
CA VAL A 101 10.05 -4.16 -4.73
C VAL A 101 8.79 -4.53 -5.51
N ASP A 102 8.59 -5.83 -5.76
CA ASP A 102 7.57 -6.35 -6.67
C ASP A 102 6.24 -6.64 -5.96
N GLU A 103 5.13 -6.50 -6.70
CA GLU A 103 3.79 -6.80 -6.18
C GLU A 103 3.45 -8.30 -6.36
N ILE A 104 3.32 -9.01 -5.25
CA ILE A 104 3.13 -10.48 -5.23
C ILE A 104 1.65 -10.87 -5.36
N PHE A 105 0.74 -10.10 -4.75
CA PHE A 105 -0.70 -10.40 -4.63
C PHE A 105 -1.05 -11.71 -3.90
N GLY A 106 -0.23 -12.09 -2.91
CA GLY A 106 -0.47 -13.25 -2.05
C GLY A 106 -0.19 -12.94 -0.58
N PRO A 107 -0.35 -13.95 0.30
CA PRO A 107 -0.14 -13.78 1.74
C PRO A 107 1.34 -13.85 2.11
N VAL A 108 2.16 -12.97 1.50
CA VAL A 108 3.60 -12.90 1.71
C VAL A 108 3.93 -11.50 2.23
N LEU A 109 4.42 -11.43 3.47
CA LEU A 109 4.91 -10.21 4.12
C LEU A 109 6.42 -10.29 4.25
N THR A 110 7.12 -9.27 3.76
CA THR A 110 8.56 -9.13 3.98
C THR A 110 8.84 -8.04 5.00
N VAL A 111 9.66 -8.36 6.00
CA VAL A 111 10.09 -7.49 7.09
C VAL A 111 11.53 -7.05 6.83
N TYR A 112 11.76 -5.75 6.92
CA TYR A 112 13.08 -5.15 6.95
C TYR A 112 13.26 -4.40 8.27
N ILE A 113 14.34 -4.73 8.99
CA ILE A 113 14.68 -4.09 10.26
C ILE A 113 15.66 -2.95 9.97
N PHE A 114 15.38 -1.77 10.50
CA PHE A 114 16.28 -0.61 10.42
C PHE A 114 16.76 -0.21 11.82
N GLU A 115 17.92 0.43 11.93
CA GLU A 115 18.41 0.96 13.21
C GLU A 115 17.57 2.18 13.62
N ASP A 116 17.21 2.29 14.91
CA ASP A 116 16.25 3.28 15.40
C ASP A 116 16.61 4.75 15.07
N ASP A 117 17.89 5.06 14.97
CA ASP A 117 18.42 6.38 14.60
C ASP A 117 18.36 6.68 13.09
N GLN A 118 18.06 5.68 12.26
CA GLN A 118 17.96 5.79 10.78
C GLN A 118 16.52 5.98 10.30
N TYR A 119 15.64 6.52 11.14
CA TYR A 119 14.22 6.69 10.82
C TYR A 119 13.98 7.52 9.55
N GLU A 120 14.70 8.63 9.39
CA GLU A 120 14.52 9.53 8.24
C GLU A 120 15.05 8.91 6.94
N GLU A 121 16.21 8.28 7.01
CA GLU A 121 16.84 7.51 5.93
C GLU A 121 15.91 6.38 5.48
N THR A 122 15.27 5.71 6.44
CA THR A 122 14.30 4.65 6.16
C THR A 122 13.04 5.21 5.49
N CYS A 123 12.55 6.39 5.86
CA CYS A 123 11.44 7.03 5.15
C CYS A 123 11.82 7.32 3.68
N LYS A 124 13.03 7.83 3.43
CA LYS A 124 13.52 8.06 2.05
C LYS A 124 13.68 6.75 1.28
N LEU A 125 14.14 5.69 1.95
CA LEU A 125 14.23 4.35 1.38
C LEU A 125 12.85 3.82 0.97
N ILE A 126 11.84 3.92 1.84
CA ILE A 126 10.45 3.53 1.54
C ILE A 126 9.94 4.24 0.29
N ASP A 127 10.18 5.55 0.20
CA ASP A 127 9.77 6.39 -0.94
C ASP A 127 10.41 5.94 -2.28
N GLN A 128 11.63 5.41 -2.25
CA GLN A 128 12.42 5.08 -3.44
C GLN A 128 12.43 3.59 -3.82
N THR A 129 12.01 2.71 -2.93
CA THR A 129 12.20 1.25 -3.11
C THR A 129 11.32 0.66 -4.22
N THR A 130 10.15 1.24 -4.48
CA THR A 130 9.20 0.71 -5.48
C THR A 130 8.65 1.82 -6.37
N THR A 131 8.20 1.43 -7.55
CA THR A 131 7.53 2.31 -8.51
C THR A 131 6.07 2.59 -8.14
N TYR A 132 5.49 1.83 -7.20
CA TYR A 132 4.09 1.93 -6.78
C TYR A 132 3.92 2.91 -5.60
N ALA A 133 2.75 3.56 -5.52
CA ALA A 133 2.38 4.46 -4.42
C ALA A 133 0.86 4.44 -4.17
N LEU A 134 0.31 3.26 -3.87
CA LEU A 134 -1.13 3.10 -3.63
C LEU A 134 -1.48 3.42 -2.18
N THR A 135 -1.07 2.57 -1.24
CA THR A 135 -1.39 2.71 0.18
C THR A 135 -0.15 2.60 1.04
N GLY A 136 -0.11 3.34 2.14
CA GLY A 136 0.93 3.25 3.16
C GLY A 136 0.36 3.59 4.53
N CYS A 137 0.97 3.06 5.58
CA CYS A 137 0.56 3.33 6.95
C CYS A 137 1.78 3.53 7.85
N ILE A 138 1.62 4.33 8.89
CA ILE A 138 2.58 4.48 10.00
C ILE A 138 1.90 4.10 11.31
N PHE A 139 2.62 3.38 12.16
CA PHE A 139 2.25 3.14 13.54
C PHE A 139 3.24 3.88 14.45
N SER A 140 2.77 4.88 15.19
CA SER A 140 3.60 5.67 16.09
C SER A 140 2.74 6.44 17.10
N ASP A 141 3.18 6.47 18.35
CA ASP A 141 2.65 7.37 19.38
C ASP A 141 3.40 8.71 19.43
N ASP A 142 4.57 8.80 18.78
CA ASP A 142 5.32 10.03 18.67
C ASP A 142 4.74 10.91 17.55
N ARG A 143 4.21 12.06 17.96
CA ARG A 143 3.62 13.04 17.03
C ARG A 143 4.65 13.70 16.12
N ALA A 144 5.86 13.98 16.60
CA ALA A 144 6.92 14.56 15.78
C ALA A 144 7.36 13.56 14.70
N ALA A 145 7.52 12.28 15.07
CA ALA A 145 7.82 11.22 14.12
C ALA A 145 6.71 11.06 13.07
N THR A 146 5.45 11.08 13.50
CA THR A 146 4.27 10.95 12.62
C THR A 146 4.19 12.10 11.61
N VAL A 147 4.33 13.35 12.05
CA VAL A 147 4.32 14.52 11.17
C VAL A 147 5.48 14.48 10.18
N LYS A 148 6.67 14.09 10.66
CA LYS A 148 7.87 13.98 9.81
C LYS A 148 7.69 12.92 8.72
N ALA A 149 7.20 11.73 9.05
CA ALA A 149 6.92 10.70 8.05
C ALA A 149 5.81 11.13 7.08
N GLY A 150 4.76 11.79 7.56
CA GLY A 150 3.71 12.33 6.68
C GLY A 150 4.25 13.33 5.64
N ALA A 151 5.27 14.11 6.01
CA ALA A 151 5.95 15.00 5.07
C ALA A 151 6.87 14.23 4.08
N LEU A 152 7.70 13.31 4.58
CA LEU A 152 8.66 12.56 3.77
C LEU A 152 7.99 11.56 2.82
N LEU A 153 6.87 10.96 3.23
CA LEU A 153 6.14 9.92 2.50
C LEU A 153 4.93 10.47 1.73
N ARG A 154 4.79 11.80 1.62
CA ARG A 154 3.64 12.48 1.02
C ARG A 154 3.28 11.96 -0.38
N HIS A 155 4.28 11.52 -1.15
CA HIS A 155 4.11 11.01 -2.51
C HIS A 155 4.30 9.51 -2.64
N ALA A 156 4.59 8.81 -1.54
CA ALA A 156 4.78 7.36 -1.49
C ALA A 156 3.47 6.58 -1.33
N ALA A 157 2.37 7.25 -1.00
CA ALA A 157 1.05 6.65 -0.89
C ALA A 157 -0.05 7.66 -1.25
N GLY A 158 -1.03 7.26 -2.06
CA GLY A 158 -2.23 8.07 -2.28
C GLY A 158 -3.23 7.97 -1.13
N ASN A 159 -3.33 6.80 -0.49
CA ASN A 159 -4.00 6.62 0.80
C ASN A 159 -2.97 6.38 1.91
N TYR A 160 -2.82 7.36 2.79
CA TYR A 160 -1.90 7.31 3.93
C TYR A 160 -2.69 7.18 5.24
N TYR A 161 -2.34 6.18 6.04
CA TYR A 161 -3.02 5.84 7.29
C TYR A 161 -2.08 6.06 8.49
N ILE A 162 -2.62 6.54 9.60
CA ILE A 162 -1.90 6.72 10.86
C ILE A 162 -2.59 5.85 11.90
N ASN A 163 -1.84 4.93 12.51
CA ASN A 163 -2.30 3.99 13.53
C ASN A 163 -3.50 3.13 13.08
N ASP A 164 -3.53 2.79 11.78
CA ASP A 164 -4.52 1.90 11.18
C ASP A 164 -3.88 1.12 10.02
N LYS A 165 -4.45 -0.02 9.67
CA LYS A 165 -3.99 -0.87 8.57
C LYS A 165 -4.18 -0.17 7.23
N SER A 166 -3.31 -0.46 6.27
CA SER A 166 -3.31 0.14 4.92
C SER A 166 -4.48 -0.28 4.00
N THR A 167 -5.50 -0.97 4.52
CA THR A 167 -6.57 -1.60 3.72
C THR A 167 -7.96 -1.16 4.20
N GLY A 168 -8.96 -1.31 3.33
CA GLY A 168 -10.37 -1.15 3.71
C GLY A 168 -10.88 0.29 3.62
N ALA A 169 -10.44 1.04 2.61
CA ALA A 169 -11.02 2.33 2.28
C ALA A 169 -12.55 2.22 2.10
N VAL A 170 -13.29 3.10 2.78
CA VAL A 170 -14.75 3.17 2.74
C VAL A 170 -15.17 4.28 1.78
N VAL A 171 -16.11 3.96 0.89
CA VAL A 171 -16.66 4.91 -0.09
C VAL A 171 -17.21 6.13 0.63
N GLY A 172 -16.83 7.33 0.16
CA GLY A 172 -17.25 8.60 0.75
C GLY A 172 -16.44 9.04 1.99
N ALA A 173 -15.62 8.17 2.58
CA ALA A 173 -14.77 8.51 3.72
C ALA A 173 -13.29 8.61 3.33
N GLN A 174 -12.76 7.58 2.67
CA GLN A 174 -11.38 7.57 2.15
C GLN A 174 -11.42 7.31 0.65
N PRO A 175 -11.55 8.35 -0.21
CA PRO A 175 -11.38 8.20 -1.64
C PRO A 175 -10.12 7.40 -1.95
N PHE A 176 -10.27 6.28 -2.63
CA PHE A 176 -9.18 5.32 -2.80
C PHE A 176 -8.43 5.63 -4.08
N GLY A 177 -7.11 5.79 -4.02
CA GLY A 177 -6.30 6.21 -5.16
C GLY A 177 -4.81 6.14 -4.88
N GLY A 178 -4.02 6.09 -5.95
CA GLY A 178 -2.57 6.13 -5.89
C GLY A 178 -2.01 6.66 -7.20
N ALA A 179 -0.84 7.30 -7.11
CA ALA A 179 -0.09 7.83 -8.25
C ALA A 179 1.09 6.88 -8.61
N ARG A 180 2.06 7.39 -9.38
CA ARG A 180 3.22 6.62 -9.88
C ARG A 180 2.75 5.40 -10.68
N GLY A 181 3.36 4.23 -10.47
CA GLY A 181 2.94 2.97 -11.08
C GLY A 181 1.54 2.49 -10.65
N SER A 182 0.90 3.11 -9.65
CA SER A 182 -0.41 2.70 -9.15
C SER A 182 -1.61 3.27 -9.92
N GLY A 183 -1.35 4.18 -10.87
CA GLY A 183 -2.34 4.70 -11.80
C GLY A 183 -2.52 6.22 -11.76
N THR A 184 -3.72 6.67 -12.17
CA THR A 184 -4.03 8.09 -12.40
C THR A 184 -4.51 8.84 -11.16
N ASN A 185 -4.64 8.17 -10.01
CA ASN A 185 -5.18 8.72 -8.77
C ASN A 185 -6.65 9.24 -8.83
N ASP A 186 -7.33 9.14 -9.96
CA ASP A 186 -8.75 9.53 -10.15
C ASP A 186 -9.68 8.32 -10.02
N LYS A 187 -9.63 7.60 -8.89
CA LYS A 187 -10.38 6.35 -8.70
C LYS A 187 -11.72 6.56 -7.98
N ALA A 188 -12.59 5.55 -8.08
CA ALA A 188 -13.92 5.55 -7.50
C ALA A 188 -13.89 5.83 -5.98
N GLY A 189 -14.88 6.56 -5.49
CA GLY A 189 -15.00 6.90 -4.06
C GLY A 189 -15.05 8.40 -3.75
N SER A 190 -14.91 9.26 -4.77
CA SER A 190 -15.13 10.71 -4.64
C SER A 190 -15.83 11.31 -5.86
N MET A 191 -16.24 12.58 -5.74
CA MET A 191 -16.90 13.32 -6.82
C MET A 191 -15.99 13.57 -8.03
N THR A 192 -14.68 13.67 -7.85
CA THR A 192 -13.74 13.91 -8.96
C THR A 192 -13.73 12.76 -9.96
N PHE A 193 -14.01 11.53 -9.51
CA PHE A 193 -14.17 10.38 -10.40
C PHE A 193 -15.20 10.64 -11.51
N PHE A 194 -16.34 11.25 -11.18
CA PHE A 194 -17.40 11.51 -12.16
C PHE A 194 -16.97 12.53 -13.22
N THR A 195 -16.13 13.50 -12.86
CA THR A 195 -15.63 14.49 -13.83
C THR A 195 -14.77 13.88 -14.94
N ARG A 196 -14.22 12.68 -14.75
CA ARG A 196 -13.51 11.93 -15.81
C ARG A 196 -14.44 11.47 -16.94
N TRP A 197 -15.73 11.35 -16.65
CA TRP A 197 -16.75 10.83 -17.56
C TRP A 197 -17.72 11.93 -18.04
N CYS A 198 -17.45 13.19 -17.70
CA CYS A 198 -18.25 14.33 -18.12
C CYS A 198 -17.43 15.28 -18.99
N GLN A 199 -18.04 15.84 -20.04
CA GLN A 199 -17.47 16.94 -20.82
C GLN A 199 -18.23 18.23 -20.50
N PRO A 200 -17.76 19.06 -19.54
CA PRO A 200 -18.48 20.25 -19.13
C PRO A 200 -18.52 21.28 -20.28
N ARG A 201 -19.69 21.90 -20.49
CA ARG A 201 -19.88 23.02 -21.43
C ARG A 201 -20.42 24.22 -20.68
N SER A 202 -19.72 25.35 -20.74
CA SER A 202 -20.25 26.64 -20.31
C SER A 202 -21.01 27.30 -21.45
N VAL A 203 -22.18 27.87 -21.16
CA VAL A 203 -22.97 28.66 -22.11
C VAL A 203 -23.21 30.03 -21.47
N LYS A 204 -22.86 31.10 -22.18
CA LYS A 204 -23.11 32.47 -21.77
C LYS A 204 -24.07 33.11 -22.77
N GLU A 205 -25.18 33.61 -22.26
CA GLU A 205 -26.09 34.49 -22.98
C GLU A 205 -25.97 35.91 -22.40
N SER A 206 -25.88 36.91 -23.27
CA SER A 206 -25.76 38.32 -22.87
C SER A 206 -26.99 39.08 -23.37
N PHE A 207 -27.82 39.57 -22.44
CA PHE A 207 -29.04 40.30 -22.82
C PHE A 207 -28.78 41.74 -23.26
N CYS A 208 -27.63 42.31 -22.88
CA CYS A 208 -27.18 43.64 -23.30
C CYS A 208 -25.71 43.54 -23.73
N PRO A 209 -25.42 43.05 -24.96
CA PRO A 209 -24.06 43.00 -25.47
C PRO A 209 -23.52 44.43 -25.71
N PRO A 210 -22.20 44.65 -25.63
CA PRO A 210 -21.63 45.95 -25.91
C PRO A 210 -21.94 46.39 -27.35
N GLU A 211 -22.43 47.61 -27.51
CA GLU A 211 -22.74 48.21 -28.82
C GLU A 211 -21.49 48.71 -29.55
N SER A 212 -20.37 48.85 -28.84
CA SER A 212 -19.10 49.30 -29.40
C SER A 212 -17.91 48.59 -28.74
N PHE A 213 -16.79 48.51 -29.46
CA PHE A 213 -15.55 47.88 -29.00
C PHE A 213 -14.59 48.76 -28.15
N PRO A 214 -14.62 50.11 -28.20
CA PRO A 214 -13.73 50.92 -27.38
C PRO A 214 -14.00 50.75 -25.87
N TYR A 215 -12.93 50.70 -25.09
CA TYR A 215 -13.00 50.75 -23.64
C TYR A 215 -12.87 52.20 -23.15
N PRO A 216 -13.32 52.53 -21.93
CA PRO A 216 -13.17 53.88 -21.37
C PRO A 216 -11.73 54.42 -21.43
N SER A 217 -10.71 53.56 -21.28
CA SER A 217 -9.29 53.93 -21.39
C SER A 217 -8.83 54.35 -22.78
N ASN A 218 -9.63 54.10 -23.83
CA ASN A 218 -9.32 54.50 -25.21
C ASN A 218 -9.79 55.93 -25.53
N GLN A 219 -10.59 56.54 -24.65
CA GLN A 219 -11.03 57.91 -24.84
C GLN A 219 -9.89 58.85 -24.46
N ARG A 220 -9.50 59.74 -25.39
CA ARG A 220 -8.64 60.88 -25.06
C ARG A 220 -9.55 61.97 -24.50
N ASP A 221 -9.18 62.53 -23.35
CA ASP A 221 -9.83 63.70 -22.76
C ASP A 221 -9.96 64.86 -23.77
#